data_AF-A0A5M3MJT3-F1
#
_entry.id   AF-A0A5M3MJT3-F1
#
_cell.length_a   1.000
_cell.length_b   1.000
_cell.length_c   1.000
_cell.angle_alpha   90.00
_cell.angle_beta   90.00
_cell.angle_gamma   90.00
#
_symmetry.space_group_name_H-M   'P 1'
#
loop_
_entity.id
_entity.type
_entity.pdbx_description
1 polymer ?
#
loop_
_entity_poly.entity_id
_entity_poly.type
_entity_poly.pdbx_seq_one_letter_code
_entity_poly.pdbx_strand_id
1 'polypeptide(L)'
;MAMQLIVLNVEMDTPAEEIWYVLPEYVFYGIFCVLLGVDIRYINLRGRKSTHKVNKYLLITLCLMFTAATLHLACTTCGVYIDIKHQFLEALRISQDFNNYESTTIVVGVITQAAFVSQLWLGDGFMLYRLWKVWNHDKRVVIPMTVAFLINIPLGALVISEIFIEFAMTPLLATSCAVHLGCTVVMNVIVPLVGIVFSAIIIRMGLGLSPETYYTTRGNTEEMSGVNAVPADATIAFAPGTSTCSIETV
;
A
#
# COMPACT_ATOMS: atom_id res chain seq x y z
N MET A 1 -22.78 2.03 -48.47
CA MET A 1 -23.58 2.40 -47.29
C MET A 1 -23.62 1.30 -46.23
N ALA A 2 -24.01 0.06 -46.53
CA ALA A 2 -24.10 -1.02 -45.52
C ALA A 2 -22.78 -1.29 -44.76
N MET A 3 -21.62 -1.21 -45.44
CA MET A 3 -20.31 -1.38 -44.81
C MET A 3 -19.90 -0.20 -43.90
N GLN A 4 -20.41 1.02 -44.14
CA GLN A 4 -20.19 2.15 -43.22
C GLN A 4 -21.07 2.07 -41.97
N LEU A 5 -22.25 1.46 -42.08
CA LEU A 5 -23.15 1.23 -40.94
C LEU A 5 -22.63 0.14 -39.99
N ILE A 6 -21.93 -0.87 -40.51
CA ILE A 6 -21.30 -1.92 -39.69
C ILE A 6 -20.08 -1.37 -38.95
N VAL A 7 -19.26 -0.52 -39.59
CA VAL A 7 -18.13 0.13 -38.93
C VAL A 7 -18.61 1.07 -37.81
N LEU A 8 -19.65 1.87 -38.06
CA LEU A 8 -20.24 2.76 -37.03
C LEU A 8 -20.86 2.00 -35.84
N ASN A 9 -21.41 0.80 -36.04
CA ASN A 9 -21.96 0.01 -34.95
C ASN A 9 -20.88 -0.66 -34.09
N VAL A 10 -19.71 -0.97 -34.65
CA VAL A 10 -18.57 -1.54 -33.90
C VAL A 10 -17.84 -0.45 -33.11
N GLU A 11 -17.91 0.80 -33.56
CA GLU A 11 -17.15 1.93 -32.99
C GLU A 11 -17.85 2.61 -31.80
N MET A 12 -19.12 2.31 -31.52
CA MET A 12 -19.84 2.88 -30.36
C MET A 12 -19.82 2.02 -29.10
N ASP A 13 -19.39 0.77 -29.15
CA ASP A 13 -19.28 -0.09 -27.96
C ASP A 13 -17.96 0.13 -27.18
N THR A 14 -16.95 0.73 -27.81
CA THR A 14 -15.61 0.92 -27.22
C THR A 14 -15.54 1.83 -25.99
N PRO A 15 -16.24 2.99 -25.88
CA PRO A 15 -16.10 3.84 -24.71
C PRO A 15 -16.76 3.23 -23.46
N ALA A 16 -17.77 2.36 -23.65
CA ALA A 16 -18.41 1.68 -22.54
C ALA A 16 -17.45 0.66 -21.89
N GLU A 17 -16.66 -0.06 -22.69
CA GLU A 17 -15.67 -1.02 -22.19
C GLU A 17 -14.55 -0.35 -21.39
N GLU A 18 -14.05 0.81 -21.84
CA GLU A 18 -13.01 1.55 -21.11
C GLU A 18 -13.46 1.98 -19.71
N ILE A 19 -14.71 2.43 -19.57
CA ILE A 19 -15.29 2.82 -18.28
C ILE A 19 -15.33 1.64 -17.30
N TRP A 20 -15.61 0.43 -17.79
CA TRP A 20 -15.65 -0.77 -16.94
C TRP A 20 -14.31 -1.10 -16.30
N TYR A 21 -13.18 -0.76 -16.94
CA TYR A 21 -11.85 -1.03 -16.40
C TYR A 21 -11.45 -0.08 -15.27
N VAL A 22 -11.93 1.17 -15.29
CA VAL A 22 -11.64 2.16 -14.23
C VAL A 22 -12.62 2.03 -13.06
N LEU A 23 -13.82 1.48 -13.29
CA LEU A 23 -14.86 1.39 -12.28
C LEU A 23 -14.40 0.75 -10.96
N PRO A 24 -13.67 -0.39 -10.94
CA PRO A 24 -13.14 -0.97 -9.70
C PRO A 24 -12.25 0.00 -8.93
N GLU A 25 -11.40 0.76 -9.62
CA GLU A 25 -10.47 1.72 -9.00
C GLU A 25 -11.23 2.80 -8.23
N TYR A 26 -12.28 3.38 -8.82
CA TYR A 26 -13.15 4.34 -8.14
C TYR A 26 -13.87 3.76 -6.92
N VAL A 27 -14.35 2.51 -7.02
CA VAL A 27 -15.01 1.83 -5.90
C VAL A 27 -14.04 1.68 -4.73
N PHE A 28 -12.82 1.18 -4.99
CA PHE A 28 -11.81 1.03 -3.95
C PHE A 28 -11.31 2.38 -3.41
N TYR A 29 -11.18 3.41 -4.25
CA TYR A 29 -10.86 4.77 -3.79
C TYR A 29 -11.95 5.33 -2.88
N GLY A 30 -13.24 5.11 -3.21
CA GLY A 30 -14.36 5.51 -2.35
C GLY A 30 -14.32 4.83 -0.98
N ILE A 31 -14.04 3.52 -0.94
CA ILE A 31 -13.83 2.78 0.32
C ILE A 31 -12.66 3.38 1.10
N PHE A 32 -11.55 3.68 0.43
CA PHE A 32 -10.38 4.27 1.05
C PHE A 32 -10.66 5.66 1.65
N CYS A 33 -11.44 6.51 0.97
CA CYS A 33 -11.90 7.80 1.50
C CYS A 33 -12.70 7.65 2.80
N VAL A 34 -13.61 6.67 2.86
CA VAL A 34 -14.41 6.39 4.07
C VAL A 34 -13.50 5.92 5.21
N LEU A 35 -12.55 5.03 4.93
CA LEU A 35 -11.58 4.56 5.93
C LEU A 35 -10.71 5.71 6.47
N LEU A 36 -10.22 6.60 5.61
CA LEU A 36 -9.48 7.79 6.02
C LEU A 36 -10.31 8.68 6.96
N GLY A 37 -11.59 8.89 6.64
CA GLY A 37 -12.50 9.65 7.51
C GLY A 37 -12.68 9.00 8.87
N VAL A 38 -12.81 7.67 8.92
CA VAL A 38 -12.87 6.89 10.17
C VAL A 38 -11.56 7.01 10.95
N ASP A 39 -10.41 6.91 10.29
CA ASP A 39 -9.09 7.03 10.90
C ASP A 39 -8.88 8.40 11.55
N ILE A 40 -9.18 9.48 10.81
CA ILE A 40 -9.09 10.85 11.31
C ILE A 40 -10.03 11.05 12.50
N ARG A 41 -11.30 10.60 12.39
CA ARG A 41 -12.27 10.72 13.48
C ARG A 41 -11.81 9.95 14.71
N TYR A 42 -11.32 8.73 14.52
CA TYR A 42 -10.82 7.89 15.60
C TYR A 42 -9.62 8.52 16.32
N ILE A 43 -8.64 9.03 15.56
CA ILE A 43 -7.47 9.74 16.09
C ILE A 43 -7.91 10.98 16.89
N ASN A 44 -8.85 11.76 16.37
CA ASN A 44 -9.36 12.96 17.04
C ASN A 44 -10.13 12.63 18.34
N LEU A 45 -10.93 11.56 18.34
CA LEU A 45 -11.65 11.10 19.53
C LEU A 45 -10.69 10.57 20.61
N ARG A 46 -9.67 9.80 20.20
CA ARG A 46 -8.69 9.23 21.13
C ARG A 46 -7.76 10.29 21.71
N GLY A 47 -7.37 11.29 20.90
CA GLY A 47 -6.54 12.41 21.33
C GLY A 47 -7.13 13.22 22.48
N ARG A 48 -8.46 13.19 22.68
CA ARG A 48 -9.12 13.84 23.81
C ARG A 48 -9.08 13.06 25.13
N LYS A 49 -9.00 11.72 25.08
CA LYS A 49 -9.13 10.86 26.28
C LYS A 49 -7.80 10.27 26.76
N SER A 50 -6.83 10.13 25.87
CA SER A 50 -5.55 9.50 26.19
C SER A 50 -4.49 10.55 26.49
N THR A 51 -3.86 10.47 27.67
CA THR A 51 -2.63 11.23 28.00
C THR A 51 -1.43 10.80 27.16
N HIS A 52 -1.54 9.68 26.43
CA HIS A 52 -0.48 9.20 25.56
C HIS A 52 -0.41 10.04 24.28
N LYS A 53 0.73 10.71 24.05
CA LYS A 53 0.99 11.51 22.85
C LYS A 53 0.75 10.66 21.60
N VAL A 54 -0.27 11.03 20.81
CA VAL A 54 -0.57 10.38 19.54
C VAL A 54 0.61 10.62 18.60
N ASN A 55 1.04 9.56 17.93
CA ASN A 55 2.18 9.63 17.03
C ASN A 55 1.81 10.41 15.75
N LYS A 56 2.16 11.70 15.71
CA LYS A 56 1.88 12.61 14.58
C LYS A 56 2.40 12.06 13.24
N TYR A 57 3.50 11.31 13.26
CA TYR A 57 4.09 10.73 12.06
C TYR A 57 3.13 9.79 11.32
N LEU A 58 2.29 9.05 12.06
CA LEU A 58 1.33 8.12 11.47
C LEU A 58 0.24 8.85 10.67
N LEU A 59 -0.25 9.98 11.19
CA LEU A 59 -1.24 10.79 10.47
C LEU A 59 -0.61 11.42 9.21
N ILE A 60 0.63 11.88 9.30
CA ILE A 60 1.36 12.45 8.15
C ILE A 60 1.51 11.41 7.04
N THR A 61 1.96 10.20 7.38
CA THR A 61 2.09 9.11 6.40
C THR A 61 0.75 8.78 5.74
N LEU A 62 -0.33 8.69 6.53
CA LEU A 62 -1.67 8.42 6.02
C LEU A 62 -2.14 9.50 5.04
N CYS A 63 -1.93 10.79 5.37
CA CYS A 63 -2.24 11.89 4.46
C CYS A 63 -1.38 11.84 3.18
N LEU A 64 -0.09 11.51 3.27
CA LEU A 64 0.79 11.40 2.11
C LEU A 64 0.35 10.28 1.16
N MET A 65 0.00 9.10 1.72
CA MET A 65 -0.52 7.99 0.91
C MET A 65 -1.86 8.34 0.26
N PHE A 66 -2.73 9.07 0.98
CA PHE A 66 -3.98 9.55 0.41
C PHE A 66 -3.78 10.53 -0.75
N THR A 67 -2.83 11.46 -0.62
CA THR A 67 -2.50 12.39 -1.69
C THR A 67 -1.92 11.66 -2.91
N ALA A 68 -1.04 10.68 -2.71
CA ALA A 68 -0.49 9.88 -3.80
C ALA A 68 -1.57 9.08 -4.54
N ALA A 69 -2.48 8.42 -3.80
CA ALA A 69 -3.60 7.69 -4.38
C ALA A 69 -4.57 8.62 -5.14
N THR A 70 -4.83 9.81 -4.61
CA THR A 70 -5.68 10.82 -5.27
C THR A 70 -5.04 11.34 -6.55
N LEU A 71 -3.72 11.58 -6.53
CA LEU A 71 -2.96 11.99 -7.72
C LEU A 71 -2.99 10.88 -8.78
N HIS A 72 -2.77 9.62 -8.39
CA HIS A 72 -2.83 8.48 -9.29
C HIS A 72 -4.20 8.38 -9.97
N LEU A 73 -5.29 8.36 -9.19
CA LEU A 73 -6.64 8.30 -9.72
C LEU A 73 -6.95 9.48 -10.65
N ALA A 74 -6.54 10.70 -10.28
CA ALA A 74 -6.75 11.89 -11.09
C ALA A 74 -6.02 11.79 -12.45
N CYS A 75 -4.78 11.28 -12.46
CA CYS A 75 -4.03 11.06 -13.69
C CYS A 75 -4.64 9.95 -14.55
N THR A 76 -5.03 8.82 -13.98
CA THR A 76 -5.73 7.73 -14.70
C THR A 76 -7.02 8.26 -15.34
N THR A 77 -7.81 9.02 -14.58
CA THR A 77 -9.05 9.65 -15.07
C THR A 77 -8.77 10.62 -16.21
N CYS A 78 -7.72 11.44 -16.09
CA CYS A 78 -7.31 12.39 -17.11
C CYS A 78 -6.88 11.67 -18.41
N GLY A 79 -6.12 10.57 -18.30
CA GLY A 79 -5.71 9.74 -19.43
C GLY A 79 -6.92 9.18 -20.19
N VAL A 80 -7.82 8.50 -19.49
CA VAL A 80 -9.04 7.94 -20.10
C VAL A 80 -9.91 9.01 -20.74
N TYR A 81 -10.04 10.19 -20.11
CA TYR A 81 -10.79 11.29 -20.71
C TYR A 81 -10.15 11.80 -22.01
N ILE A 82 -8.83 11.90 -22.06
CA ILE A 82 -8.07 12.31 -23.25
C ILE A 82 -8.23 11.28 -24.37
N ASP A 83 -8.17 9.98 -24.05
CA ASP A 83 -8.32 8.88 -25.00
C ASP A 83 -9.73 8.85 -25.61
N ILE A 84 -10.79 8.91 -24.78
CA ILE A 84 -12.19 8.98 -25.26
C ILE A 84 -12.40 10.20 -26.17
N LYS A 85 -11.84 11.36 -25.77
CA LYS A 85 -11.96 12.59 -26.58
C LYS A 85 -11.26 12.43 -27.93
N HIS A 86 -10.10 11.78 -27.97
CA HIS A 86 -9.38 11.53 -29.21
C HIS A 86 -10.17 10.61 -30.14
N GLN A 87 -10.65 9.47 -29.63
CA GLN A 87 -11.49 8.53 -30.38
C GLN A 87 -12.74 9.22 -30.96
N PHE A 88 -13.39 10.08 -30.16
CA PHE A 88 -14.56 10.82 -30.61
C PHE A 88 -14.24 11.83 -31.74
N LEU A 89 -13.13 12.57 -31.64
CA LEU A 89 -12.73 13.53 -32.67
C LEU A 89 -12.29 12.84 -33.97
N GLU A 90 -11.63 11.69 -33.85
CA GLU A 90 -11.27 10.83 -34.97
C GLU A 90 -12.52 10.30 -35.70
N ALA A 91 -13.53 9.84 -34.96
CA ALA A 91 -14.81 9.42 -35.51
C ALA A 91 -15.53 10.57 -36.27
N LEU A 92 -15.38 11.81 -35.81
CA LEU A 92 -15.89 13.00 -36.50
C LEU A 92 -15.04 13.46 -37.69
N ARG A 93 -13.88 12.83 -37.93
CA ARG A 93 -12.90 13.18 -38.97
C ARG A 93 -12.45 14.65 -38.92
N ILE A 94 -12.44 15.25 -37.72
CA ILE A 94 -11.93 16.60 -37.52
C ILE A 94 -10.42 16.49 -37.39
N SER A 95 -9.68 16.91 -38.42
CA SER A 95 -8.21 16.94 -38.41
C SER A 95 -7.71 17.88 -37.31
N GLN A 96 -7.39 17.34 -36.14
CA GLN A 96 -6.78 18.07 -35.04
C GLN A 96 -5.25 17.92 -35.04
N ASP A 97 -4.57 18.82 -34.34
CA ASP A 97 -3.11 18.87 -34.22
C ASP A 97 -2.60 17.72 -33.30
N PHE A 98 -2.24 16.59 -33.90
CA PHE A 98 -1.87 15.33 -33.22
C PHE A 98 -0.65 15.45 -32.30
N ASN A 99 0.25 16.41 -32.54
CA ASN A 99 1.50 16.54 -31.78
C ASN A 99 1.28 16.85 -30.28
N ASN A 100 0.20 17.56 -29.95
CA ASN A 100 -0.12 17.92 -28.56
C ASN A 100 -0.69 16.74 -27.76
N TYR A 101 -1.34 15.79 -28.44
CA TYR A 101 -1.95 14.62 -27.81
C TYR A 101 -0.89 13.66 -27.28
N GLU A 102 0.02 13.24 -28.16
CA GLU A 102 1.09 12.29 -27.82
C GLU A 102 1.93 12.78 -26.63
N SER A 103 2.33 14.06 -26.68
CA SER A 103 3.08 14.70 -25.59
C SER A 103 2.32 14.67 -24.26
N THR A 104 1.01 14.87 -24.28
CA THR A 104 0.19 14.90 -23.06
C THR A 104 0.01 13.51 -22.47
N THR A 105 -0.28 12.50 -23.29
CA THR A 105 -0.46 11.11 -22.85
C THR A 105 0.82 10.55 -22.22
N ILE A 106 1.98 10.86 -22.80
CA ILE A 106 3.29 10.51 -22.23
C ILE A 106 3.44 11.10 -20.83
N VAL A 107 3.19 12.41 -20.67
CA VAL A 107 3.37 13.10 -19.38
C VAL A 107 2.41 12.54 -18.32
N VAL A 108 1.15 12.31 -18.67
CA VAL A 108 0.16 11.72 -17.75
C VAL A 108 0.58 10.31 -17.34
N GLY A 109 1.07 9.49 -18.27
CA GLY A 109 1.60 8.16 -17.98
C GLY A 109 2.77 8.18 -17.00
N VAL A 110 3.74 9.07 -17.21
CA VAL A 110 4.91 9.23 -16.33
C VAL A 110 4.49 9.65 -14.92
N ILE A 111 3.57 10.61 -14.79
CA ILE A 111 3.08 11.05 -13.47
C ILE A 111 2.34 9.90 -12.76
N THR A 112 1.52 9.14 -13.49
CA THR A 112 0.76 8.00 -12.94
C THR A 112 1.70 6.94 -12.38
N GLN A 113 2.77 6.60 -13.11
CA GLN A 113 3.78 5.65 -12.65
C GLN A 113 4.63 6.19 -11.50
N ALA A 114 5.01 7.46 -11.54
CA ALA A 114 5.74 8.09 -10.44
C ALA A 114 4.89 8.08 -9.14
N ALA A 115 3.59 8.36 -9.23
CA ALA A 115 2.66 8.29 -8.11
C ALA A 115 2.56 6.85 -7.56
N PHE A 116 2.46 5.86 -8.44
CA PHE A 116 2.44 4.45 -8.06
C PHE A 116 3.71 4.01 -7.31
N VAL A 117 4.89 4.30 -7.87
CA VAL A 117 6.18 3.97 -7.25
C VAL A 117 6.35 4.69 -5.90
N SER A 118 5.94 5.96 -5.83
CA SER A 118 5.95 6.73 -4.57
C SER A 118 5.07 6.06 -3.51
N GLN A 119 3.91 5.54 -3.89
CA GLN A 119 3.02 4.85 -2.96
C GLN A 119 3.59 3.53 -2.45
N LEU A 120 4.30 2.78 -3.29
CA LEU A 120 5.05 1.59 -2.87
C LEU A 120 6.14 1.96 -1.85
N TRP A 121 6.96 2.98 -2.15
CA TRP A 121 8.02 3.42 -1.24
C TRP A 121 7.49 3.91 0.10
N LEU A 122 6.39 4.70 0.09
CA LEU A 122 5.73 5.14 1.31
C LEU A 122 5.19 3.95 2.12
N GLY A 123 4.61 2.97 1.45
CA GLY A 123 4.10 1.76 2.07
C GLY A 123 5.19 0.92 2.74
N ASP A 124 6.25 0.62 2.00
CA ASP A 124 7.39 -0.17 2.49
C ASP A 124 8.12 0.56 3.63
N GLY A 125 8.34 1.87 3.49
CA GLY A 125 8.93 2.70 4.53
C GLY A 125 8.10 2.70 5.82
N PHE A 126 6.77 2.73 5.70
CA PHE A 126 5.89 2.61 6.85
C PHE A 126 5.93 1.21 7.49
N MET A 127 5.98 0.15 6.69
CA MET A 127 6.12 -1.23 7.19
C MET A 127 7.45 -1.43 7.93
N LEU A 128 8.53 -0.84 7.44
CA LEU A 128 9.84 -0.81 8.09
C LEU A 128 9.81 -0.07 9.42
N TYR A 129 9.20 1.12 9.45
CA TYR A 129 9.01 1.88 10.68
C TYR A 129 8.25 1.06 11.73
N ARG A 130 7.18 0.38 11.31
CA ARG A 130 6.42 -0.54 12.15
C ARG A 130 7.31 -1.66 12.69
N LEU A 131 8.06 -2.34 11.82
CA LEU A 131 8.89 -3.47 12.20
C LEU A 131 9.90 -3.07 13.28
N TRP A 132 10.54 -1.92 13.08
CA TRP A 132 11.47 -1.34 14.04
C TRP A 132 10.84 -1.07 15.41
N LYS A 133 9.61 -0.55 15.40
CA LYS A 133 8.88 -0.30 16.65
C LYS A 133 8.47 -1.59 17.36
N VAL A 134 7.95 -2.58 16.63
CA VAL A 134 7.47 -3.85 17.21
C VAL A 134 8.62 -4.69 17.78
N TRP A 135 9.81 -4.60 17.18
CA TRP A 135 11.01 -5.31 17.66
C TRP A 135 11.77 -4.55 18.73
N ASN A 136 11.13 -3.58 19.40
CA ASN A 136 11.72 -2.77 20.46
C ASN A 136 13.14 -2.25 20.10
N HIS A 137 13.31 -1.73 18.89
CA HIS A 137 14.58 -1.19 18.39
C HIS A 137 15.71 -2.23 18.18
N ASP A 138 15.42 -3.54 18.19
CA ASP A 138 16.42 -4.55 17.84
C ASP A 138 16.79 -4.43 16.34
N LYS A 139 18.02 -3.97 16.10
CA LYS A 139 18.54 -3.71 14.75
C LYS A 139 18.72 -4.98 13.94
N ARG A 140 18.88 -6.15 14.58
CA ARG A 140 19.21 -7.40 13.88
C ARG A 140 18.14 -7.82 12.87
N VAL A 141 16.87 -7.56 13.18
CA VAL A 141 15.73 -7.92 12.30
C VAL A 141 15.43 -6.82 11.28
N VAL A 142 15.68 -5.56 11.63
CA VAL A 142 15.35 -4.40 10.78
C VAL A 142 16.37 -4.20 9.66
N ILE A 143 17.67 -4.41 9.93
CA ILE A 143 18.75 -4.21 8.96
C ILE A 143 18.52 -4.95 7.63
N PRO A 144 18.23 -6.26 7.58
CA PRO A 144 18.07 -6.95 6.29
C PRO A 144 16.90 -6.39 5.46
N MET A 145 15.80 -6.00 6.11
CA MET A 145 14.66 -5.38 5.43
C MET A 145 14.98 -3.97 4.94
N THR A 146 15.72 -3.18 5.71
CA THR A 146 16.15 -1.84 5.28
C THR A 146 17.09 -1.93 4.08
N VAL A 147 18.00 -2.91 4.05
CA VAL A 147 18.90 -3.13 2.91
C VAL A 147 18.10 -3.51 1.66
N ALA A 148 17.13 -4.42 1.78
CA ALA A 148 16.26 -4.78 0.67
C ALA A 148 15.47 -3.57 0.14
N PHE A 149 14.93 -2.74 1.04
CA PHE A 149 14.25 -1.51 0.66
C PHE A 149 15.15 -0.50 -0.05
N LEU A 150 16.38 -0.31 0.43
CA LEU A 150 17.35 0.57 -0.23
C LEU A 150 17.76 0.07 -1.63
N ILE A 151 17.71 -1.23 -1.89
CA ILE A 151 17.92 -1.82 -3.23
C ILE A 151 16.69 -1.60 -4.13
N ASN A 152 15.48 -1.62 -3.57
CA ASN A 152 14.25 -1.39 -4.33
C ASN A 152 14.10 0.05 -4.84
N ILE A 153 14.66 1.06 -4.16
CA ILE A 153 14.61 2.47 -4.61
C ILE A 153 15.26 2.67 -5.99
N PRO A 154 16.55 2.33 -6.20
CA PRO A 154 17.18 2.49 -7.51
C PRO A 154 16.53 1.60 -8.56
N LEU A 155 16.05 0.40 -8.20
CA LEU A 155 15.32 -0.45 -9.13
C LEU A 155 14.02 0.21 -9.61
N GLY A 156 13.24 0.81 -8.71
CA GLY A 156 12.04 1.56 -9.08
C GLY A 156 12.34 2.78 -9.95
N ALA A 157 13.44 3.49 -9.67
CA ALA A 157 13.88 4.61 -10.50
C ALA A 157 14.30 4.16 -11.91
N LEU A 158 14.99 3.02 -12.02
CA LEU A 158 15.36 2.42 -13.30
C LEU A 158 14.13 2.02 -14.11
N VAL A 159 13.12 1.42 -13.47
CA VAL A 159 11.86 1.09 -14.14
C VAL A 159 11.20 2.33 -14.74
N ILE A 160 11.17 3.46 -14.02
CA ILE A 160 10.63 4.72 -14.55
C ILE A 160 11.45 5.21 -15.75
N SER A 161 12.78 5.07 -15.72
CA SER A 161 13.64 5.50 -16.84
C SER A 161 13.54 4.59 -18.07
N GLU A 162 13.42 3.28 -17.89
CA GLU A 162 13.29 2.33 -19.02
C GLU A 162 11.91 2.46 -19.68
N ILE A 163 10.84 2.65 -18.89
CA ILE A 163 9.50 2.92 -19.43
C ILE A 163 9.51 4.20 -20.27
N PHE A 164 10.26 5.22 -19.88
CA PHE A 164 10.41 6.45 -20.67
C PHE A 164 11.04 6.17 -22.04
N ILE A 165 11.98 5.22 -22.13
CA ILE A 165 12.67 4.86 -23.37
C ILE A 165 11.79 3.94 -24.24
N GLU A 166 11.12 2.94 -23.65
CA GLU A 166 10.21 2.03 -24.38
C GLU A 166 8.98 2.76 -24.94
N PHE A 167 8.37 3.66 -24.16
CA PHE A 167 7.23 4.47 -24.60
C PHE A 167 7.63 5.44 -25.73
N ALA A 168 8.89 5.89 -25.77
CA ALA A 168 9.42 6.73 -26.84
C ALA A 168 9.78 5.93 -28.12
N MET A 169 9.95 4.61 -28.04
CA MET A 169 10.54 3.80 -29.13
C MET A 169 9.61 2.75 -29.75
N THR A 170 8.38 2.53 -29.26
CA THR A 170 7.50 1.48 -29.82
C THR A 170 6.04 1.87 -30.02
N PRO A 171 5.60 1.96 -31.30
CA PRO A 171 4.22 1.64 -31.70
C PRO A 171 4.11 0.27 -32.42
N LEU A 172 5.09 -0.63 -32.31
CA LEU A 172 5.22 -1.78 -33.24
C LEU A 172 5.26 -3.20 -32.64
N LEU A 173 4.77 -3.44 -31.41
CA LEU A 173 4.57 -4.81 -30.92
C LEU A 173 3.15 -5.03 -30.36
N ALA A 174 2.20 -5.12 -31.29
CA ALA A 174 0.81 -5.53 -31.05
C ALA A 174 0.67 -7.03 -30.74
N THR A 175 1.53 -7.61 -29.88
CA THR A 175 1.51 -9.05 -29.55
C THR A 175 1.49 -9.30 -28.05
N SER A 176 0.35 -9.00 -27.41
CA SER A 176 -0.44 -9.94 -26.58
C SER A 176 -1.59 -9.20 -25.86
N CYS A 177 -2.64 -8.83 -26.60
CA CYS A 177 -3.74 -8.00 -26.06
C CYS A 177 -4.42 -8.61 -24.81
N ALA A 178 -4.48 -9.93 -24.67
CA ALA A 178 -5.14 -10.57 -23.53
C ALA A 178 -4.35 -10.48 -22.21
N VAL A 179 -3.01 -10.56 -22.25
CA VAL A 179 -2.18 -10.49 -21.04
C VAL A 179 -2.05 -9.03 -20.57
N HIS A 180 -1.99 -8.08 -21.50
CA HIS A 180 -1.96 -6.65 -21.17
C HIS A 180 -3.26 -6.15 -20.53
N LEU A 181 -4.44 -6.60 -21.01
CA LEU A 181 -5.72 -6.18 -20.44
C LEU A 181 -5.92 -6.69 -19.01
N GLY A 182 -5.57 -7.95 -18.72
CA GLY A 182 -5.67 -8.49 -17.36
C GLY A 182 -4.72 -7.77 -16.39
N CYS A 183 -3.48 -7.54 -16.81
CA CYS A 183 -2.47 -6.89 -15.97
C CYS A 183 -2.81 -5.42 -15.66
N THR A 184 -3.36 -4.67 -16.61
CA THR A 184 -3.72 -3.25 -16.40
C THR A 184 -4.82 -3.09 -15.35
N VAL A 185 -5.87 -3.91 -15.41
CA VAL A 185 -6.94 -3.90 -14.39
C VAL A 185 -6.39 -4.23 -13.00
N VAL A 186 -5.56 -5.26 -12.91
CA VAL A 186 -4.95 -5.67 -11.63
C VAL A 186 -4.05 -4.57 -11.07
N MET A 187 -3.24 -3.93 -11.92
CA MET A 187 -2.35 -2.84 -11.51
C MET A 187 -3.15 -1.62 -11.03
N ASN A 188 -4.25 -1.25 -11.70
CA ASN A 188 -5.08 -0.13 -11.28
C ASN A 188 -5.79 -0.41 -9.94
N VAL A 189 -6.21 -1.66 -9.70
CA VAL A 189 -6.83 -2.07 -8.43
C VAL A 189 -5.83 -2.16 -7.28
N ILE A 190 -4.55 -2.46 -7.57
CA ILE A 190 -3.55 -2.65 -6.52
C ILE A 190 -3.31 -1.38 -5.71
N VAL A 191 -3.40 -0.22 -6.35
CA VAL A 191 -3.10 1.09 -5.74
C VAL A 191 -4.05 1.40 -4.58
N PRO A 192 -5.38 1.44 -4.77
CA PRO A 192 -6.29 1.70 -3.66
C PRO A 192 -6.35 0.52 -2.67
N LEU A 193 -6.11 -0.73 -3.12
CA LEU A 193 -6.05 -1.90 -2.22
C LEU A 193 -4.91 -1.77 -1.20
N VAL A 194 -3.73 -1.31 -1.64
CA VAL A 194 -2.59 -1.01 -0.77
C VAL A 194 -3.00 0.03 0.29
N GLY A 195 -3.68 1.10 -0.12
CA GLY A 195 -4.21 2.12 0.81
C GLY A 195 -5.18 1.54 1.86
N ILE A 196 -6.11 0.68 1.45
CA ILE A 196 -7.07 0.01 2.34
C ILE A 196 -6.35 -0.87 3.37
N VAL A 197 -5.37 -1.67 2.93
CA VAL A 197 -4.57 -2.53 3.84
C VAL A 197 -3.82 -1.67 4.85
N PHE A 198 -3.26 -0.53 4.43
CA PHE A 198 -2.58 0.39 5.35
C PHE A 198 -3.51 1.03 6.37
N SER A 199 -4.69 1.51 5.96
CA SER A 199 -5.71 1.99 6.89
C SER A 199 -6.09 0.91 7.91
N ALA A 200 -6.31 -0.33 7.48
CA ALA A 200 -6.62 -1.43 8.40
C ALA A 200 -5.49 -1.71 9.41
N ILE A 201 -4.23 -1.66 8.97
CA ILE A 201 -3.05 -1.80 9.86
C ILE A 201 -3.01 -0.64 10.87
N ILE A 202 -3.22 0.59 10.40
CA ILE A 202 -3.23 1.80 11.23
C ILE A 202 -4.33 1.72 12.29
N ILE A 203 -5.54 1.31 11.94
CA ILE A 203 -6.65 1.12 12.88
C ILE A 203 -6.24 0.11 13.95
N ARG A 204 -5.71 -1.06 13.56
CA ARG A 204 -5.31 -2.11 14.52
C ARG A 204 -4.22 -1.61 15.48
N MET A 205 -3.26 -0.84 15.00
CA MET A 205 -2.24 -0.21 15.85
C MET A 205 -2.81 0.90 16.72
N GLY A 206 -3.68 1.73 16.15
CA GLY A 206 -4.38 2.81 16.81
C GLY A 206 -5.32 2.31 17.89
N LEU A 207 -5.78 1.06 17.83
CA LEU A 207 -6.54 0.40 18.89
C LEU A 207 -5.65 -0.12 20.03
N GLY A 208 -4.33 -0.12 19.87
CA GLY A 208 -3.42 -0.59 20.91
C GLY A 208 -3.52 -2.10 21.14
N LEU A 209 -4.04 -2.88 20.18
CA LEU A 209 -4.00 -4.34 20.17
C LEU A 209 -2.57 -4.87 19.92
N SER A 210 -1.55 -4.06 20.21
CA SER A 210 -0.15 -4.50 20.15
C SER A 210 0.12 -5.34 21.40
N PRO A 211 0.67 -6.56 21.25
CA PRO A 211 0.95 -7.46 22.37
C PRO A 211 1.90 -6.89 23.43
N GLU A 212 2.61 -5.79 23.14
CA GLU A 212 3.53 -5.13 24.08
C GLU A 212 2.88 -4.60 25.36
N THR A 213 1.63 -4.14 25.33
CA THR A 213 0.95 -3.69 26.56
C THR A 213 0.77 -4.84 27.56
N TYR A 214 0.78 -6.08 27.08
CA TYR A 214 0.66 -7.27 27.92
C TYR A 214 1.95 -7.57 28.70
N TYR A 215 3.13 -7.26 28.16
CA TYR A 215 4.40 -7.57 28.82
C TYR A 215 4.78 -6.55 29.90
N THR A 216 4.58 -5.25 29.66
CA THR A 216 4.89 -4.22 30.67
C THR A 216 4.00 -4.34 31.92
N THR A 217 2.74 -4.76 31.77
CA THR A 217 1.85 -4.92 32.92
C THR A 217 2.23 -6.13 33.79
N ARG A 218 2.74 -7.21 33.17
CA ARG A 218 3.14 -8.41 33.92
C ARG A 218 4.45 -8.22 34.68
N GLY A 219 5.43 -7.52 34.11
CA GLY A 219 6.72 -7.25 34.77
C GLY A 219 6.57 -6.45 36.07
N ASN A 220 5.75 -5.39 36.06
CA ASN A 220 5.58 -4.55 37.24
C ASN A 220 4.73 -5.21 38.35
N THR A 221 3.90 -6.19 38.01
CA THR A 221 3.08 -6.91 39.00
C THR A 221 3.93 -7.92 39.80
N GLU A 222 4.95 -8.51 39.17
CA GLU A 222 5.88 -9.41 39.86
C GLU A 222 6.85 -8.63 40.78
N GLU A 223 7.24 -7.41 40.40
CA GLU A 223 8.09 -6.55 41.25
C GLU A 223 7.35 -6.03 42.50
N MET A 224 6.03 -5.75 42.39
CA MET A 224 5.21 -5.41 43.56
C MET A 224 4.86 -6.62 44.45
N SER A 225 4.93 -7.85 43.92
CA SER A 225 4.73 -9.07 44.72
C SER A 225 5.99 -9.51 45.48
N GLY A 226 7.16 -8.95 45.18
CA GLY A 226 8.44 -9.29 45.83
C GLY A 226 8.71 -8.54 47.15
N VAL A 227 7.91 -7.51 47.47
CA VAL A 227 8.05 -6.72 48.71
C VAL A 227 7.01 -7.16 49.73
N ASN A 228 6.98 -8.46 50.01
CA ASN A 228 6.55 -8.96 51.31
C ASN A 228 7.59 -9.96 51.77
N ALA A 229 8.41 -9.46 52.68
CA ALA A 229 9.41 -10.17 53.45
C ALA A 229 8.92 -11.56 53.88
N VAL A 230 9.61 -12.60 53.41
CA VAL A 230 9.75 -13.83 54.18
C VAL A 230 10.92 -13.58 55.14
N PRO A 231 10.68 -13.55 56.47
CA PRO A 231 11.74 -13.41 57.45
C PRO A 231 12.73 -14.58 57.34
N ALA A 232 14.00 -14.26 57.51
CA ALA A 232 15.17 -15.08 57.23
C ALA A 232 15.41 -16.26 58.21
N ASP A 233 14.38 -17.05 58.52
CA ASP A 233 14.53 -18.17 59.48
C ASP A 233 13.75 -19.43 59.10
N ALA A 234 13.96 -19.91 57.86
CA ALA A 234 13.57 -21.25 57.46
C ALA A 234 14.83 -22.02 57.03
N THR A 235 15.36 -22.77 57.98
CA THR A 235 16.37 -23.82 57.76
C THR A 235 15.76 -24.86 56.83
N ILE A 236 16.08 -24.79 55.54
CA ILE A 236 15.69 -25.79 54.54
C ILE A 236 16.70 -26.94 54.62
N ALA A 237 16.25 -28.04 55.24
CA ALA A 237 16.93 -29.32 55.21
C ALA A 237 16.96 -29.87 53.78
N PHE A 238 18.16 -30.11 53.26
CA PHE A 238 18.38 -30.84 52.02
C PHE A 238 18.06 -32.33 52.25
N ALA A 239 17.00 -32.83 51.63
CA ALA A 239 16.78 -34.27 51.45
C ALA A 239 17.45 -34.72 50.13
N PRO A 240 18.44 -35.63 50.16
CA PRO A 240 19.04 -36.18 48.96
C PRO A 240 18.11 -37.26 48.37
N GLY A 241 17.37 -36.91 47.33
CA GLY A 241 16.57 -37.85 46.53
C GLY A 241 17.40 -38.42 45.38
N THR A 242 17.95 -39.61 45.57
CA THR A 242 18.52 -40.45 44.52
C THR A 242 17.41 -41.01 43.64
N SER A 243 17.50 -40.82 42.32
CA SER A 243 16.64 -41.51 41.36
C SER A 243 17.46 -41.90 40.14
N THR A 244 17.82 -43.18 40.11
CA THR A 244 18.44 -43.88 38.99
C THR A 244 17.40 -44.12 37.90
N CYS A 245 17.62 -43.58 36.70
CA CYS A 245 16.84 -43.89 35.51
C CYS A 245 17.60 -44.90 34.66
N SER A 246 17.07 -46.12 34.60
CA SER A 246 17.56 -47.24 33.81
C SER A 246 17.22 -47.02 32.33
N ILE A 247 18.22 -47.10 31.47
CA ILE A 247 18.07 -47.11 30.01
C ILE A 247 17.80 -48.56 29.59
N GLU A 248 16.60 -48.82 29.07
CA GLU A 248 16.23 -50.08 28.45
C GLU A 248 16.33 -49.92 26.93
N THR A 249 17.33 -50.56 26.34
CA THR A 249 17.56 -50.67 24.89
C THR A 249 16.70 -51.80 24.31
N VAL A 250 15.98 -51.50 23.24
CA VAL A 250 15.45 -52.48 22.28
C VAL A 250 15.89 -52.06 20.88
#